data_AF-A0A0K2YL92-F1
#
_entry.id   AF-A0A0K2YL92-F1
#
_cell.length_a   1.000
_cell.length_b   1.000
_cell.length_c   1.000
_cell.angle_alpha   90.00
_cell.angle_beta   90.00
_cell.angle_gamma   90.00
#
_symmetry.space_group_name_H-M   'P 1'
#
loop_
_entity.id
_entity.type
_entity.pdbx_description
1 polymer ?
#
loop_
_entity_poly.entity_id
_entity_poly.type
_entity_poly.pdbx_seq_one_letter_code
_entity_poly.pdbx_strand_id
1 'polypeptide(L)'
;MIDCATAIAELRADDGSATPYCWIVHGLLLDFGGVLDGPDTAPLTDLVAELRARGVRTAVLSNDPGGPGAASLRNLGGGRVVDEVVLSGDVGLAKPDPRVYRYSARLLGLEPGECVFVDDLRVNVRGAVAVGMVGVHHVGVTATVGELRILFDAEDVGSAGTTRNARRGHGE
;
A
#
# COMPACT_ATOMS: atom_id res chain seq x y z
N MET A 1 0.30 -28.55 15.41
CA MET A 1 0.03 -28.16 14.02
C MET A 1 -1.47 -27.99 13.91
N ILE A 2 -1.93 -26.77 13.66
CA ILE A 2 -3.36 -26.55 13.41
C ILE A 2 -3.64 -27.08 12.01
N ASP A 3 -4.54 -28.04 11.92
CA ASP A 3 -5.01 -28.65 10.67
C ASP A 3 -5.77 -27.60 9.85
N CYS A 4 -5.34 -27.37 8.60
CA CYS A 4 -5.97 -26.42 7.67
C CYS A 4 -7.47 -26.69 7.48
N ALA A 5 -7.95 -27.93 7.66
CA ALA A 5 -9.38 -28.23 7.54
C ALA A 5 -10.21 -27.65 8.70
N THR A 6 -9.62 -27.45 9.88
CA THR A 6 -10.32 -26.93 11.06
C THR A 6 -10.45 -25.41 11.02
N ALA A 7 -9.44 -24.70 10.50
CA ALA A 7 -9.50 -23.23 10.36
C ALA A 7 -10.56 -22.74 9.36
N ILE A 8 -10.94 -23.57 8.38
CA ILE A 8 -11.95 -23.23 7.37
C ILE A 8 -13.38 -23.37 7.93
N ALA A 9 -13.59 -24.16 8.98
CA ALA A 9 -14.91 -24.39 9.56
C ALA A 9 -15.39 -23.24 10.48
N GLU A 10 -14.48 -22.48 11.09
CA GLU A 10 -14.83 -21.33 11.96
C GLU A 10 -15.23 -20.07 11.16
N LEU A 11 -15.01 -20.04 9.84
CA LEU A 11 -15.43 -18.97 8.94
C LEU A 11 -16.92 -19.02 8.53
N ARG A 12 -17.76 -19.82 9.21
CA ARG A 12 -19.18 -20.04 8.85
C ARG A 12 -20.20 -19.49 9.85
N ALA A 13 -19.86 -18.45 10.58
CA ALA A 13 -20.84 -17.64 11.30
C ALA A 13 -20.71 -16.19 10.84
N ASP A 14 -21.34 -15.86 9.71
CA ASP A 14 -21.46 -14.47 9.26
C ASP A 14 -22.93 -14.19 8.92
N ASP A 15 -23.48 -13.16 9.54
CA ASP A 15 -24.92 -12.88 9.71
C ASP A 15 -25.59 -12.21 8.49
N GLY A 16 -25.05 -12.44 7.30
CA GLY A 16 -25.65 -11.99 6.06
C GLY A 16 -25.49 -10.49 5.78
N SER A 17 -24.52 -9.80 6.40
CA SER A 17 -24.35 -8.36 6.23
C SER A 17 -22.91 -7.84 6.08
N ALA A 18 -22.02 -8.51 5.33
CA ALA A 18 -20.84 -7.86 4.73
C ALA A 18 -20.25 -8.70 3.58
N THR A 19 -19.81 -8.04 2.51
CA THR A 19 -19.06 -8.65 1.40
C THR A 19 -17.73 -9.23 1.93
N PRO A 20 -17.47 -10.54 1.86
CA PRO A 20 -16.51 -11.16 2.78
C PRO A 20 -15.02 -10.90 2.49
N TYR A 21 -14.64 -10.23 1.40
CA TYR A 21 -13.22 -10.03 1.04
C TYR A 21 -12.94 -8.76 0.22
N CYS A 22 -13.46 -7.58 0.60
CA CYS A 22 -12.91 -6.33 0.04
C CYS A 22 -11.61 -5.98 0.78
N TRP A 23 -10.47 -6.43 0.27
CA TRP A 23 -9.19 -5.88 0.70
C TRP A 23 -9.10 -4.46 0.18
N ILE A 24 -9.36 -3.49 1.06
CA ILE A 24 -9.21 -2.07 0.74
C ILE A 24 -7.90 -1.61 1.37
N VAL A 25 -6.95 -1.23 0.53
CA VAL A 25 -5.70 -0.59 0.95
C VAL A 25 -5.87 0.93 0.86
N HIS A 26 -5.60 1.62 1.95
CA HIS A 26 -5.74 3.07 2.09
C HIS A 26 -4.39 3.80 2.15
N GLY A 27 -3.30 3.05 2.35
CA GLY A 27 -1.96 3.59 2.56
C GLY A 27 -0.94 3.03 1.57
N LEU A 28 -0.06 3.90 1.06
CA LEU A 28 1.11 3.52 0.28
C LEU A 28 2.38 4.07 0.93
N LEU A 29 3.26 3.17 1.36
CA LEU A 29 4.58 3.48 1.88
C LEU A 29 5.64 3.01 0.88
N LEU A 30 6.62 3.85 0.58
CA LEU A 30 7.71 3.50 -0.34
C LEU A 30 9.06 3.72 0.33
N ASP A 31 10.04 2.86 0.05
CA ASP A 31 11.44 3.23 0.25
C ASP A 31 11.81 4.41 -0.66
N PHE A 32 12.85 5.14 -0.27
CA PHE A 32 13.46 6.14 -1.13
C PHE A 32 14.60 5.52 -1.95
N GLY A 33 15.59 4.93 -1.26
CA GLY A 33 16.76 4.33 -1.91
C GLY A 33 16.36 3.09 -2.70
N GLY A 34 16.82 2.99 -3.94
CA GLY A 34 16.54 1.87 -4.84
C GLY A 34 15.12 1.86 -5.42
N VAL A 35 14.23 2.78 -5.00
CA VAL A 35 12.82 2.84 -5.45
C VAL A 35 12.47 4.19 -6.06
N LEU A 36 12.71 5.29 -5.34
CA LEU A 36 12.37 6.64 -5.79
C LEU A 36 13.58 7.44 -6.32
N ASP A 37 14.80 7.02 -6.00
CA ASP A 37 16.04 7.61 -6.52
C ASP A 37 16.64 6.85 -7.72
N GLY A 38 15.94 5.82 -8.19
CA GLY A 38 16.32 5.03 -9.36
C GLY A 38 16.09 5.73 -10.70
N PRO A 39 16.49 5.10 -11.82
CA PRO A 39 16.19 5.61 -13.15
C PRO A 39 14.68 5.52 -13.46
N ASP A 40 14.20 6.41 -14.33
CA ASP A 40 12.85 6.38 -14.91
C ASP A 40 11.72 6.28 -13.87
N THR A 41 11.85 6.96 -12.72
CA THR A 41 10.87 6.92 -11.63
C THR A 41 9.61 7.73 -11.89
N ALA A 42 9.56 8.52 -12.96
CA ALA A 42 8.43 9.38 -13.31
C ALA A 42 7.06 8.64 -13.29
N PRO A 43 6.90 7.46 -13.91
CA PRO A 43 5.63 6.71 -13.85
C PRO A 43 5.22 6.31 -12.43
N LEU A 44 6.19 6.01 -11.55
CA LEU A 44 5.91 5.67 -10.16
C LEU A 44 5.50 6.92 -9.36
N THR A 45 6.20 8.04 -9.53
CA THR A 45 5.85 9.30 -8.86
C THR A 45 4.52 9.87 -9.36
N ASP A 46 4.20 9.70 -10.65
CA ASP A 46 2.91 10.09 -11.23
C ASP A 46 1.78 9.27 -10.61
N LEU A 47 1.98 7.95 -10.45
CA LEU A 47 1.01 7.08 -9.77
C LEU A 47 0.83 7.47 -8.30
N VAL A 48 1.92 7.80 -7.59
CA VAL A 48 1.82 8.30 -6.20
C VAL A 48 0.95 9.57 -6.16
N ALA A 49 1.16 10.52 -7.06
CA ALA A 49 0.35 11.73 -7.13
C ALA A 49 -1.13 11.44 -7.45
N GLU A 50 -1.40 10.51 -8.37
CA GLU A 50 -2.75 10.05 -8.72
C GLU A 50 -3.47 9.42 -7.52
N LEU A 51 -2.82 8.47 -6.83
CA LEU A 51 -3.38 7.80 -5.66
C LEU A 51 -3.67 8.79 -4.52
N ARG A 52 -2.78 9.76 -4.30
CA ARG A 52 -3.03 10.84 -3.32
C ARG A 52 -4.25 11.67 -3.66
N ALA A 53 -4.44 12.01 -4.95
CA ALA A 53 -5.63 12.74 -5.40
C ALA A 53 -6.93 11.95 -5.16
N ARG A 54 -6.85 10.62 -5.09
CA ARG A 54 -7.94 9.71 -4.73
C ARG A 54 -8.12 9.51 -3.22
N GLY A 55 -7.28 10.13 -2.39
CA GLY A 55 -7.36 10.06 -0.93
C GLY A 55 -6.47 8.99 -0.28
N VAL A 56 -5.64 8.28 -1.06
CA VAL A 56 -4.65 7.35 -0.50
C VAL A 56 -3.60 8.13 0.30
N ARG A 57 -3.34 7.69 1.53
CA ARG A 57 -2.31 8.26 2.42
C ARG A 57 -0.95 7.73 2.03
N THR A 58 0.05 8.60 1.97
CA THR A 58 1.37 8.24 1.42
C THR A 58 2.51 8.61 2.35
N ALA A 59 3.50 7.72 2.44
CA ALA A 59 4.74 8.02 3.15
C ALA A 59 5.99 7.52 2.41
N VAL A 60 7.10 8.22 2.63
CA VAL A 60 8.43 7.64 2.44
C VAL A 60 8.88 7.02 3.76
N LEU A 61 9.36 5.78 3.73
CA LEU A 61 10.01 5.10 4.85
C LEU A 61 11.40 4.64 4.43
N SER A 62 12.42 5.39 4.83
CA SER A 62 13.80 5.19 4.40
C SER A 62 14.74 4.91 5.58
N ASN A 63 15.66 3.96 5.40
CA ASN A 63 16.78 3.75 6.31
C ASN A 63 17.88 4.79 6.04
N ASP A 64 17.57 6.06 6.29
CA ASP A 64 18.48 7.19 6.15
C ASP A 64 18.95 7.68 7.55
N PRO A 65 20.24 8.03 7.72
CA PRO A 65 20.77 8.55 8.99
C PRO A 65 20.11 9.84 9.50
N GLY A 66 19.34 10.53 8.64
CA GLY A 66 18.61 11.73 9.01
C GLY A 66 19.51 12.94 9.25
N GLY A 67 19.15 13.75 10.25
CA GLY A 67 19.91 14.94 10.62
C GLY A 67 19.88 16.05 9.55
N PRO A 68 20.84 17.01 9.58
CA PRO A 68 20.84 18.18 8.69
C PRO A 68 20.96 17.86 7.20
N GLY A 69 21.63 16.76 6.84
CA GLY A 69 21.85 16.34 5.46
C GLY A 69 20.58 15.84 4.75
N ALA A 70 19.58 15.39 5.51
CA ALA A 70 18.35 14.81 4.96
C ALA A 70 17.24 15.84 4.66
N ALA A 71 17.57 17.13 4.61
CA ALA A 71 16.60 18.19 4.36
C ALA A 71 15.84 18.01 3.03
N SER A 72 16.52 17.54 1.98
CA SER A 72 15.90 17.22 0.69
C SER A 72 14.85 16.11 0.80
N LEU A 73 15.16 15.02 1.53
CA LEU A 73 14.21 13.93 1.77
C LEU A 73 13.01 14.40 2.60
N ARG A 74 13.23 15.15 3.68
CA ARG A 74 12.12 15.73 4.46
C ARG A 74 11.22 16.62 3.63
N ASN A 75 11.80 17.35 2.67
CA ASN A 75 11.05 18.24 1.80
C ASN A 75 10.09 17.51 0.84
N LEU A 76 10.18 16.17 0.72
CA LEU A 76 9.18 15.37 0.03
C LEU A 76 7.85 15.27 0.80
N GLY A 77 7.90 15.39 2.13
CA GLY A 77 6.73 15.29 3.01
C GLY A 77 5.89 16.57 3.10
N GLY A 78 4.91 16.56 4.00
CA GLY A 78 3.99 17.69 4.19
C GLY A 78 3.03 17.87 3.02
N GLY A 79 2.75 16.78 2.29
CA GLY A 79 1.83 16.74 1.18
C GLY A 79 2.39 17.20 -0.16
N ARG A 80 3.72 17.43 -0.26
CA ARG A 80 4.38 17.87 -1.50
C ARG A 80 4.50 16.75 -2.52
N VAL A 81 5.23 15.70 -2.16
CA VAL A 81 5.33 14.46 -2.95
C VAL A 81 4.55 13.36 -2.24
N VAL A 82 4.79 13.22 -0.94
CA VAL A 82 4.08 12.32 -0.02
C VAL A 82 3.54 13.09 1.18
N ASP A 83 2.65 12.49 1.95
CA ASP A 83 2.11 13.11 3.16
C ASP A 83 3.16 13.11 4.27
N GLU A 84 3.83 11.97 4.50
CA GLU A 84 4.80 11.79 5.59
C GLU A 84 6.18 11.30 5.11
N VAL A 85 7.23 11.64 5.86
CA VAL A 85 8.59 11.14 5.63
C VAL A 85 9.15 10.61 6.95
N VAL A 86 9.49 9.33 6.96
CA VAL A 86 10.08 8.62 8.10
C VAL A 86 11.50 8.21 7.75
N LEU A 87 12.47 8.83 8.43
CA LEU A 87 13.88 8.50 8.30
C LEU A 87 14.36 7.80 9.57
N SER A 88 15.07 6.69 9.42
CA SER A 88 15.42 5.84 10.56
C SER A 88 16.26 6.55 11.63
N GLY A 89 17.18 7.42 11.23
CA GLY A 89 18.01 8.18 12.17
C GLY A 89 17.25 9.21 12.99
N ASP A 90 16.12 9.71 12.50
CA ASP A 90 15.30 10.69 13.22
C ASP A 90 14.40 10.05 14.27
N VAL A 91 13.87 8.86 13.95
CA VAL A 91 12.90 8.17 14.79
C VAL A 91 13.56 7.09 15.67
N GLY A 92 14.84 6.77 15.43
CA GLY A 92 15.58 5.74 16.17
C GLY A 92 15.10 4.31 15.89
N LEU A 93 14.38 4.09 14.78
CA LEU A 93 13.82 2.82 14.34
C LEU A 93 14.17 2.61 12.87
N ALA A 94 14.62 1.42 12.49
CA ALA A 94 15.04 1.13 11.12
C ALA A 94 14.37 -0.15 10.61
N LYS A 95 14.10 -0.21 9.31
CA LYS A 95 13.72 -1.46 8.63
C LYS A 95 14.86 -2.48 8.81
N PRO A 96 14.58 -3.77 9.06
CA PRO A 96 13.27 -4.43 9.07
C PRO A 96 12.62 -4.55 10.48
N ASP A 97 12.92 -3.68 11.44
CA ASP A 97 12.29 -3.71 12.77
C ASP A 97 10.76 -3.54 12.66
N PRO A 98 9.94 -4.48 13.18
CA PRO A 98 8.47 -4.39 13.15
C PRO A 98 7.88 -3.08 13.69
N ARG A 99 8.60 -2.38 14.58
CA ARG A 99 8.14 -1.12 15.17
C ARG A 99 8.12 0.02 14.17
N VAL A 100 9.04 0.06 13.19
CA VAL A 100 9.09 1.17 12.23
C VAL A 100 7.90 1.16 11.29
N TYR A 101 7.47 -0.02 10.82
CA TYR A 101 6.30 -0.17 9.95
C TYR A 101 5.01 0.27 10.66
N ARG A 102 4.81 -0.18 11.90
CA ARG A 102 3.65 0.21 12.71
C ARG A 102 3.65 1.70 13.04
N TYR A 103 4.83 2.26 13.31
CA TYR A 103 4.99 3.69 13.53
C TYR A 103 4.59 4.49 12.28
N SER A 104 5.09 4.11 11.11
CA SER A 104 4.77 4.79 9.85
C SER A 104 3.28 4.69 9.48
N ALA A 105 2.65 3.52 9.64
CA ALA A 105 1.21 3.37 9.41
C ALA A 105 0.39 4.29 10.35
N ARG A 106 0.80 4.38 11.63
CA ARG A 106 0.15 5.26 12.61
C ARG A 106 0.25 6.74 12.26
N LEU A 107 1.37 7.19 11.70
CA LEU A 107 1.51 8.57 11.24
C LEU A 107 0.50 8.90 10.13
N LEU A 108 0.18 7.92 9.28
CA LEU A 108 -0.86 8.04 8.26
C LEU A 108 -2.29 7.89 8.80
N GLY A 109 -2.44 7.56 10.09
CA GLY A 109 -3.73 7.28 10.72
C GLY A 109 -4.33 5.93 10.30
N LEU A 110 -3.50 4.96 9.92
CA LEU A 110 -3.90 3.66 9.39
C LEU A 110 -3.37 2.50 10.25
N GLU A 111 -4.03 1.35 10.14
CA GLU A 111 -3.50 0.08 10.61
C GLU A 111 -2.54 -0.54 9.57
N PRO A 112 -1.56 -1.38 9.97
CA PRO A 112 -0.66 -2.03 9.04
C PRO A 112 -1.38 -2.82 7.93
N GLY A 113 -2.52 -3.45 8.24
CA GLY A 113 -3.33 -4.21 7.29
C GLY A 113 -3.93 -3.38 6.14
N GLU A 114 -3.97 -2.06 6.29
CA GLU A 114 -4.51 -1.12 5.29
C GLU A 114 -3.40 -0.54 4.39
N CYS A 115 -2.16 -0.98 4.58
CA CYS A 115 -0.98 -0.36 3.97
C CYS A 115 -0.27 -1.31 3.01
N VAL A 116 0.13 -0.76 1.86
CA VAL A 116 1.10 -1.36 0.93
C VAL A 116 2.48 -0.79 1.23
N PHE A 117 3.50 -1.64 1.30
CA PHE A 117 4.90 -1.23 1.43
C PHE A 117 5.73 -1.70 0.24
N VAL A 118 6.42 -0.77 -0.41
CA VAL A 118 7.30 -0.99 -1.57
C VAL A 118 8.77 -0.80 -1.17
N ASP A 119 9.61 -1.79 -1.41
CA ASP A 119 11.05 -1.75 -1.10
C ASP A 119 11.83 -2.71 -2.01
N ASP A 120 13.06 -2.37 -2.38
CA ASP A 120 13.93 -3.18 -3.23
C ASP A 120 14.63 -4.31 -2.45
N LEU A 121 14.73 -4.19 -1.13
CA LEU A 121 15.30 -5.22 -0.27
C LEU A 121 14.20 -6.17 0.22
N ARG A 122 14.25 -7.42 -0.26
CA ARG A 122 13.34 -8.51 0.18
C ARG A 122 13.21 -8.65 1.69
N VAL A 123 14.26 -8.36 2.46
CA VAL A 123 14.24 -8.44 3.93
C VAL A 123 13.30 -7.38 4.54
N ASN A 124 13.28 -6.18 3.97
CA ASN A 124 12.39 -5.10 4.39
C ASN A 124 10.95 -5.41 3.99
N VAL A 125 10.73 -5.91 2.78
CA VAL A 125 9.41 -6.36 2.33
C VAL A 125 8.85 -7.45 3.27
N ARG A 126 9.67 -8.42 3.65
CA ARG A 126 9.29 -9.46 4.64
C ARG A 126 8.97 -8.86 6.01
N GLY A 127 9.72 -7.84 6.45
CA GLY A 127 9.47 -7.12 7.70
C GLY A 127 8.09 -6.45 7.72
N ALA A 128 7.71 -5.81 6.61
CA ALA A 128 6.39 -5.22 6.45
C ALA A 128 5.27 -6.26 6.46
N VAL A 129 5.44 -7.36 5.70
CA VAL A 129 4.47 -8.48 5.67
C VAL A 129 4.29 -9.08 7.07
N ALA A 130 5.36 -9.22 7.85
CA ALA A 130 5.29 -9.77 9.20
C ALA A 130 4.45 -8.92 10.19
N VAL A 131 4.17 -7.65 9.87
CA VAL A 131 3.26 -6.80 10.67
C VAL A 131 1.87 -6.65 10.08
N GLY A 132 1.58 -7.32 8.95
CA GLY A 132 0.28 -7.32 8.30
C GLY A 132 0.15 -6.43 7.06
N MET A 133 1.21 -5.72 6.65
CA MET A 133 1.17 -4.94 5.41
C MET A 133 1.19 -5.83 4.17
N VAL A 134 0.66 -5.31 3.06
CA VAL A 134 0.91 -5.88 1.73
C VAL A 134 2.31 -5.49 1.28
N GLY A 135 3.19 -6.46 1.06
CA GLY A 135 4.56 -6.21 0.63
C GLY A 135 4.74 -6.33 -0.88
N VAL A 136 5.28 -5.29 -1.51
CA VAL A 136 5.66 -5.28 -2.94
C VAL A 136 7.19 -5.16 -3.04
N HIS A 137 7.82 -6.15 -3.67
CA HIS A 137 9.26 -6.15 -3.89
C HIS A 137 9.60 -5.40 -5.18
N HIS A 138 10.24 -4.24 -5.04
CA HIS A 138 10.63 -3.41 -6.17
C HIS A 138 11.78 -4.07 -6.95
N VAL A 139 11.50 -4.43 -8.20
CA VAL A 139 12.50 -4.95 -9.16
C VAL A 139 12.58 -4.10 -10.43
N GLY A 140 11.86 -2.99 -10.45
CA GLY A 140 11.72 -2.09 -11.59
C GLY A 140 10.39 -1.34 -11.59
N VAL A 141 10.40 -0.15 -12.18
CA VAL A 141 9.26 0.78 -12.18
C VAL A 141 8.02 0.19 -12.84
N THR A 142 8.15 -0.38 -14.05
CA THR A 142 7.00 -0.94 -14.78
C THR A 142 6.28 -2.04 -14.01
N ALA A 143 7.03 -2.98 -13.43
CA ALA A 143 6.47 -4.07 -12.63
C ALA A 143 5.78 -3.51 -11.38
N THR A 144 6.44 -2.59 -10.66
CA THR A 144 5.91 -1.99 -9.44
C THR A 144 4.62 -1.22 -9.70
N VAL A 145 4.56 -0.40 -10.75
CA VAL A 145 3.35 0.32 -11.15
C VAL A 145 2.22 -0.64 -11.50
N GLY A 146 2.52 -1.75 -12.19
CA GLY A 146 1.54 -2.79 -12.50
C GLY A 146 0.92 -3.41 -11.26
N GLU A 147 1.75 -3.81 -10.29
CA GLU A 147 1.30 -4.37 -9.00
C GLU A 147 0.47 -3.35 -8.21
N LEU A 148 0.93 -2.10 -8.11
CA LEU A 148 0.21 -1.07 -7.37
C LEU A 148 -1.16 -0.77 -7.99
N ARG A 149 -1.28 -0.73 -9.32
CA ARG A 149 -2.59 -0.59 -9.97
C ARG A 149 -3.53 -1.75 -9.63
N ILE A 150 -3.03 -2.99 -9.66
CA ILE A 150 -3.84 -4.16 -9.26
C ILE A 150 -4.34 -3.99 -7.82
N LEU A 151 -3.48 -3.56 -6.90
CA LEU A 151 -3.82 -3.43 -5.48
C LEU A 151 -4.79 -2.28 -5.20
N PHE A 152 -4.65 -1.13 -5.87
CA PHE A 152 -5.46 0.06 -5.60
C PHE A 152 -6.70 0.21 -6.51
N ASP A 153 -6.77 -0.50 -7.64
CA ASP A 153 -7.90 -0.44 -8.59
C ASP A 153 -8.80 -1.69 -8.53
N ALA A 154 -8.54 -2.63 -7.60
CA ALA A 154 -9.36 -3.83 -7.41
C ALA A 154 -10.84 -3.53 -7.06
N GLU A 155 -11.17 -2.29 -6.68
CA GLU A 155 -12.55 -1.84 -6.45
C GLU A 155 -13.39 -1.73 -7.73
N ASP A 156 -12.77 -1.53 -8.90
CA ASP A 156 -13.49 -1.27 -10.16
C ASP A 156 -14.09 -2.54 -10.80
N VAL A 157 -13.63 -3.72 -10.39
CA VAL A 157 -14.11 -5.00 -10.95
C VAL A 157 -15.54 -5.34 -10.46
N GLY A 158 -16.04 -4.65 -9.43
CA GLY A 158 -17.37 -4.89 -8.84
C GLY A 158 -18.53 -4.07 -9.42
N SER A 159 -18.29 -2.98 -10.17
CA SER A 159 -19.36 -2.09 -10.64
C SER A 159 -19.83 -2.35 -12.07
N ALA A 160 -19.06 -3.09 -12.87
CA ALA A 160 -19.35 -3.41 -14.27
C ALA A 160 -20.29 -4.63 -14.41
N GLY A 161 -21.49 -4.58 -13.81
CA GLY A 161 -22.37 -5.76 -13.75
C GLY A 161 -23.86 -5.51 -13.53
N THR A 162 -24.42 -4.33 -13.83
CA THR A 162 -25.88 -4.16 -13.87
C THR A 162 -26.31 -3.24 -15.01
N THR A 163 -26.06 -3.66 -16.25
CA THR A 163 -26.84 -3.16 -17.38
C THR A 163 -28.13 -3.97 -17.45
N ARG A 164 -29.20 -3.36 -16.91
CA ARG A 164 -30.59 -3.84 -17.02
C ARG A 164 -30.88 -4.30 -18.44
N ASN A 165 -31.13 -5.59 -18.60
CA ASN A 165 -31.69 -6.16 -19.82
C ASN A 165 -33.13 -5.62 -19.96
N ALA A 166 -33.29 -4.52 -20.72
CA ALA A 166 -34.58 -4.01 -21.09
C ALA A 166 -35.28 -5.06 -21.95
N ARG A 167 -36.33 -5.67 -21.39
CA ARG A 167 -37.19 -6.64 -22.06
C ARG A 167 -37.65 -6.06 -23.41
N ARG A 168 -37.31 -6.77 -24.48
CA ARG A 168 -38.01 -6.68 -25.76
C ARG A 168 -39.47 -7.04 -25.52
N GLY A 169 -40.36 -6.07 -25.68
CA GLY A 169 -41.78 -6.30 -25.91
C GLY A 169 -42.06 -6.26 -27.41
N HIS A 170 -42.49 -7.39 -27.97
CA HIS A 170 -43.19 -7.51 -29.24
C HIS A 170 -44.67 -7.14 -29.09
N GLY A 171 -45.31 -6.77 -30.21
CA GLY A 171 -46.76 -6.62 -30.39
C GLY A 171 -47.09 -5.27 -31.02
N GLU A 172 -47.06 -5.17 -32.35
CA GLU A 172 -48.22 -5.31 -33.27
C GLU A 172 -49.13 -4.07 -33.26
#